data_AF-K7AEP7-F1
#
_entry.id   AF-K7AEP7-F1
#
_cell.length_a   1.000
_cell.length_b   1.000
_cell.length_c   1.000
_cell.angle_alpha   90.00
_cell.angle_beta   90.00
_cell.angle_gamma   90.00
#
_symmetry.space_group_name_H-M   'P 1'
#
loop_
_entity.id
_entity.type
_entity.pdbx_description
1 polymer ?
#
loop_
_entity_poly.entity_id
_entity_poly.type
_entity_poly.pdbx_seq_one_letter_code
_entity_poly.pdbx_strand_id
1 'polypeptide(L)'
;MNTVVMNNQGQTFPFRLFAQQHFSGQAPRLMRWKGFNSNVVKADVKPGFETASMIKSLISQHEKVAEKHQITLEFGAEAEESSSI
;
A
#
# COMPACT_ATOMS: atom_id res chain seq x y z
N MET A 1 13.33 -24.22 -9.21
CA MET A 1 12.21 -24.82 -9.97
C MET A 1 12.51 -24.58 -11.45
N ASN A 2 12.80 -25.62 -12.24
CA ASN A 2 13.20 -25.47 -13.64
C ASN A 2 11.99 -25.63 -14.54
N THR A 3 11.35 -24.52 -14.92
CA THR A 3 10.25 -24.52 -15.89
C THR A 3 10.77 -24.96 -17.26
N VAL A 4 10.13 -25.96 -17.86
CA VAL A 4 10.46 -26.49 -19.20
C VAL A 4 9.24 -26.36 -20.12
N VAL A 5 9.50 -26.17 -21.41
CA VAL A 5 8.48 -26.19 -22.47
C VAL A 5 8.64 -27.48 -23.26
N MET A 6 7.54 -28.14 -23.57
CA MET A 6 7.51 -29.32 -24.41
C MET A 6 6.90 -28.97 -25.77
N ASN A 7 7.58 -29.34 -26.87
CA ASN A 7 7.03 -29.16 -28.21
C ASN A 7 6.10 -30.33 -28.60
N ASN A 8 5.47 -30.22 -29.78
CA ASN A 8 4.55 -31.24 -30.29
C ASN A 8 5.23 -32.59 -30.62
N GLN A 9 6.56 -32.64 -30.65
CA GLN A 9 7.35 -33.87 -30.85
C GLN A 9 7.82 -34.48 -29.52
N GLY A 10 7.41 -33.90 -28.39
CA GLY A 10 7.75 -34.35 -27.04
C GLY A 10 9.15 -33.98 -26.56
N GLN A 11 9.85 -33.12 -27.28
CA GLN A 11 11.16 -32.62 -26.86
C GLN A 11 10.98 -31.53 -25.80
N THR A 12 11.83 -31.56 -24.78
CA THR A 12 11.81 -30.58 -23.68
C THR A 12 12.92 -29.56 -23.83
N PHE A 13 12.57 -28.29 -23.66
CA PHE A 13 13.50 -27.17 -23.75
C PHE A 13 13.41 -26.31 -22.47
N PRO A 14 14.54 -25.78 -21.96
CA PRO A 14 14.51 -24.83 -20.87
C PRO A 14 13.70 -23.57 -21.24
N PHE A 15 12.72 -23.17 -20.42
CA PHE A 15 11.86 -22.01 -20.68
C PHE A 15 12.66 -20.70 -20.87
N ARG A 16 13.82 -20.59 -20.21
CA ARG A 16 14.77 -19.48 -20.32
C ARG A 16 15.27 -19.20 -21.74
N LEU A 17 15.16 -20.15 -22.67
CA LEU A 17 15.53 -19.94 -24.08
C LEU A 17 14.51 -19.07 -24.84
N PHE A 18 13.30 -18.93 -24.31
CA PHE A 18 12.19 -18.25 -24.99
C PHE A 18 11.70 -17.01 -24.24
N ALA A 19 11.88 -16.96 -22.91
CA ALA A 19 11.39 -15.86 -22.10
C ALA A 19 12.29 -15.59 -20.88
N GLN A 20 12.32 -14.33 -20.46
CA GLN A 20 12.92 -13.89 -19.22
C GLN A 20 11.86 -13.79 -18.13
N GLN A 21 12.14 -14.35 -16.97
CA GLN A 21 11.23 -14.26 -15.83
C GLN A 21 11.41 -12.90 -15.15
N HIS A 22 10.33 -12.13 -15.08
CA HIS A 22 10.28 -10.89 -14.33
C HIS A 22 9.27 -11.02 -13.19
N PHE A 23 9.73 -10.74 -11.97
CA PHE A 23 8.82 -10.54 -10.86
C PHE A 23 8.32 -9.11 -10.89
N SER A 24 7.01 -8.95 -10.96
CA SER A 24 6.36 -7.65 -10.78
C SER A 24 5.44 -7.72 -9.57
N GLY A 25 5.42 -6.64 -8.80
CA GLY A 25 4.44 -6.45 -7.73
C GLY A 25 3.33 -5.55 -8.24
N GLN A 26 2.08 -5.97 -8.08
CA GLN A 26 0.92 -5.09 -8.18
C GLN A 26 0.21 -5.04 -6.84
N ALA A 27 -0.36 -3.89 -6.51
CA ALA A 27 -1.24 -3.79 -5.36
C ALA A 27 -2.43 -4.75 -5.57
N PRO A 28 -2.75 -5.64 -4.62
CA PRO A 28 -3.78 -6.67 -4.80
C PRO A 28 -5.19 -6.09 -4.93
N ARG A 29 -5.40 -4.83 -4.52
CA ARG A 29 -6.65 -4.11 -4.68
C ARG A 29 -6.36 -2.65 -4.95
N LEU A 30 -7.00 -2.10 -5.98
CA LEU A 30 -7.03 -0.68 -6.24
C LEU A 30 -8.21 -0.09 -5.46
N MET A 31 -7.93 0.68 -4.41
CA MET A 31 -8.96 1.41 -3.68
C MET A 31 -8.97 2.86 -4.14
N ARG A 32 -10.18 3.40 -4.31
CA ARG A 32 -10.37 4.80 -4.68
C ARG A 32 -11.18 5.51 -3.63
N TRP A 33 -10.66 6.62 -3.13
CA TRP A 33 -11.37 7.53 -2.24
C TRP A 33 -11.55 8.87 -2.94
N LYS A 34 -12.79 9.36 -3.00
CA LYS A 34 -13.15 10.61 -3.72
C LYS A 34 -12.59 10.69 -5.15
N GLY A 35 -12.48 9.55 -5.84
CA GLY A 35 -11.95 9.46 -7.21
C GLY A 35 -10.42 9.33 -7.34
N PHE A 36 -9.66 9.49 -6.25
CA PHE A 36 -8.21 9.33 -6.21
C PHE A 36 -7.81 7.91 -5.84
N ASN A 37 -6.66 7.44 -6.32
CA ASN A 37 -6.09 6.16 -5.86
C ASN A 37 -5.59 6.34 -4.43
N SER A 38 -6.08 5.50 -3.53
CA SER A 38 -5.86 5.67 -2.09
C SER A 38 -5.57 4.35 -1.42
N ASN A 39 -4.78 4.41 -0.35
CA ASN A 39 -4.51 3.27 0.53
C ASN A 39 -4.95 3.63 1.94
N VAL A 40 -5.59 2.68 2.62
CA VAL A 40 -5.99 2.84 4.02
C VAL A 40 -4.97 2.12 4.89
N VAL A 41 -4.30 2.86 5.75
CA VAL A 41 -3.41 2.31 6.78
C VAL A 41 -4.17 2.37 8.11
N LYS A 42 -4.26 1.24 8.80
CA LYS A 42 -4.90 1.14 10.11
C LYS A 42 -3.82 1.01 11.18
N ALA A 43 -3.98 1.75 12.27
CA ALA A 43 -3.09 1.71 13.41
C ALA A 43 -3.90 1.90 14.70
N ASP A 44 -3.53 1.17 15.74
CA ASP A 44 -4.16 1.27 17.07
C ASP A 44 -3.33 2.17 17.98
N VAL A 45 -4.02 2.90 18.86
CA VAL A 45 -3.38 3.68 19.93
C VAL A 45 -3.26 2.80 21.16
N LYS A 46 -2.12 2.89 21.85
CA LYS A 46 -1.87 2.12 23.07
C LYS A 46 -2.94 2.47 24.13
N PRO A 47 -3.48 1.48 24.87
CA PRO A 47 -4.43 1.74 25.95
C PRO A 47 -3.89 2.74 26.98
N GLY A 48 -4.75 3.66 27.41
CA GLY A 48 -4.39 4.75 28.35
C GLY A 48 -3.91 6.03 27.68
N PHE A 49 -3.79 6.06 26.34
CA PHE A 49 -3.54 7.27 25.57
C PHE A 49 -4.79 7.70 24.81
N GLU A 50 -5.08 8.99 24.85
CA GLU A 50 -6.20 9.56 24.11
C GLU A 50 -5.85 9.72 22.63
N THR A 51 -6.68 9.15 21.76
CA THR A 51 -6.51 9.20 20.31
C THR A 51 -6.38 10.63 19.77
N ALA A 52 -7.21 11.56 20.25
CA ALA A 52 -7.18 12.96 19.85
C ALA A 52 -5.83 13.64 20.12
N SER A 53 -5.27 13.42 21.31
CA SER A 53 -3.97 13.97 21.72
C SER A 53 -2.83 13.42 20.88
N MET A 54 -2.86 12.11 20.61
CA MET A 54 -1.88 11.46 19.72
C MET A 54 -1.94 12.03 18.31
N ILE A 55 -3.15 12.21 17.75
CA ILE A 55 -3.33 12.82 16.42
C ILE A 55 -2.75 14.22 16.40
N LYS A 56 -3.12 15.09 17.36
CA LYS A 56 -2.60 16.46 17.47
C LYS A 56 -1.07 16.50 17.49
N SER A 57 -0.43 15.57 18.20
CA SER A 57 1.04 15.49 18.24
C SER A 57 1.69 15.08 16.91
N LEU A 58 0.95 14.35 16.06
CA LEU A 58 1.44 13.78 14.81
C LEU A 58 1.14 14.63 13.57
N ILE A 59 0.22 15.61 13.64
CA ILE A 59 -0.18 16.46 12.50
C ILE A 59 1.04 17.07 11.80
N SER A 60 1.93 17.71 12.55
CA SER A 60 3.10 18.38 11.95
C SER A 60 4.04 17.42 11.20
N GLN A 61 4.16 16.16 11.66
CA GLN A 61 4.96 15.16 10.95
C GLN A 61 4.22 14.63 9.72
N HIS A 62 2.89 14.49 9.80
CA HIS A 62 2.06 14.10 8.65
C HIS A 62 2.17 15.11 7.52
N GLU A 63 2.10 16.41 7.82
CA GLU A 63 2.24 17.48 6.82
C GLU A 63 3.60 17.41 6.10
N LYS A 64 4.69 17.19 6.83
CA LYS A 64 6.03 17.04 6.24
C LYS A 64 6.13 15.84 5.31
N VAL A 65 5.52 14.71 5.69
CA VAL A 65 5.51 13.50 4.86
C VAL A 65 4.63 13.72 3.62
N ALA A 66 3.46 14.33 3.79
CA ALA A 66 2.54 14.67 2.70
C ALA A 66 3.22 15.58 1.67
N GLU A 67 3.89 16.64 2.11
CA GLU A 67 4.63 17.58 1.26
C GLU A 67 5.80 16.88 0.54
N LYS A 68 6.63 16.15 1.29
CA LYS A 68 7.81 15.45 0.74
C LYS A 68 7.45 14.47 -0.37
N HIS A 69 6.34 13.74 -0.21
CA HIS A 69 5.93 12.70 -1.14
C HIS A 69 4.85 13.16 -2.13
N GLN A 70 4.41 14.42 -2.05
CA GLN A 70 3.33 14.98 -2.86
C GLN A 70 2.06 14.12 -2.81
N ILE A 71 1.69 13.68 -1.60
CA ILE A 71 0.50 12.88 -1.34
C ILE A 71 -0.44 13.63 -0.40
N THR A 72 -1.72 13.29 -0.44
CA THR A 72 -2.71 13.76 0.53
C THR A 72 -2.90 12.69 1.61
N LEU A 73 -2.80 13.09 2.87
CA LEU A 73 -3.10 12.25 4.02
C LEU A 73 -4.40 12.74 4.65
N GLU A 74 -5.41 11.86 4.74
CA GLU A 74 -6.67 12.13 5.43
C GLU A 74 -6.75 11.22 6.66
N PHE A 75 -7.13 11.78 7.81
CA PHE A 75 -7.53 11.00 8.96
C PHE A 75 -8.98 10.57 8.77
N GLY A 76 -9.30 9.31 9.07
CA GLY A 76 -10.67 8.79 8.99
C GLY A 76 -11.15 8.18 10.29
N ALA A 77 -12.46 7.90 10.37
CA ALA A 77 -13.13 7.28 11.52
C ALA A 77 -13.00 8.09 12.81
N GLU A 78 -12.71 7.46 13.95
CA GLU A 78 -12.63 8.11 15.27
C GLU A 78 -11.68 9.31 15.29
N ALA A 79 -10.65 9.31 14.45
CA ALA A 79 -9.72 10.42 14.30
C ALA A 79 -10.37 11.70 13.71
N GLU A 80 -11.32 11.51 12.78
CA GLU A 80 -12.08 12.59 12.14
C GLU A 80 -13.13 13.14 13.12
N GLU A 81 -13.75 12.27 13.91
CA GLU A 81 -14.70 12.65 14.97
C GLU A 81 -14.01 13.37 16.14
N SER A 82 -12.79 12.94 16.50
CA SER A 82 -12.02 13.48 17.63
C SER A 82 -11.29 14.78 17.33
N SER A 83 -11.06 15.10 16.05
CA SER A 83 -10.33 16.31 15.63
C SER A 83 -11.20 17.56 15.53
N SER A 84 -12.53 17.40 15.66
CA SER A 84 -13.52 18.50 15.63
C SER A 84 -13.65 19.25 16.98
N ILE A 85 -12.68 19.12 17.89
CA ILE A 85 -12.62 19.77 19.21
C ILE A 85 -11.32 20.56 19.40
#